data_AF-A0A9W7FXF6-F1
#
_entry.id   AF-A0A9W7FXF6-F1
#
_cell.length_a   1.000
_cell.length_b   1.000
_cell.length_c   1.000
_cell.angle_alpha   90.00
_cell.angle_beta   90.00
_cell.angle_gamma   90.00
#
_symmetry.space_group_name_H-M   'P 1'
#
loop_
_entity.id
_entity.type
_entity.pdbx_description
1 polymer ?
#
loop_
_entity_poly.entity_id
_entity_poly.type
_entity_poly.pdbx_seq_one_letter_code
_entity_poly.pdbx_strand_id
1 'polypeptide(L)'
;MGYMFKRSDFNQDLKDWNVEKVTNMRDMFALNTDFNKNVTGWATNTTGFTSDAYADMFYDSTAWQAAYNYTVSGGICDEASPYGPARCWTPKL
;
A
#
# COMPACT_ATOMS: atom_id res chain seq x y z
N MET A 1 2.79 -10.52 -6.18
CA MET A 1 3.67 -10.74 -5.01
C MET A 1 2.98 -10.21 -3.75
N GLY A 2 2.15 -11.03 -3.10
CA GLY A 2 1.61 -10.65 -1.79
C GLY A 2 2.64 -10.93 -0.67
N TYR A 3 2.47 -10.31 0.50
CA TYR A 3 3.15 -10.65 1.76
C TYR A 3 4.65 -10.36 1.88
N MET A 4 5.30 -9.77 0.87
CA MET A 4 6.78 -9.70 0.82
C MET A 4 7.45 -9.02 2.02
N PHE A 5 6.85 -7.96 2.56
CA PHE A 5 7.35 -7.22 3.73
C PHE A 5 6.41 -7.30 4.93
N LYS A 6 5.54 -8.32 4.98
CA LYS A 6 4.64 -8.53 6.11
C LYS A 6 5.43 -8.86 7.38
N ARG A 7 5.16 -8.16 8.48
CA ARG A 7 5.89 -8.33 9.77
C ARG A 7 7.42 -8.23 9.64
N SER A 8 7.89 -7.47 8.65
CA SER A 8 9.31 -7.26 8.41
C SER A 8 9.77 -5.97 9.08
N ASP A 9 11.04 -5.91 9.49
CA ASP A 9 11.69 -4.66 9.93
C ASP A 9 12.21 -3.83 8.74
N PHE A 10 11.78 -4.17 7.51
CA PHE A 10 12.20 -3.47 6.31
C PHE A 10 11.70 -2.02 6.29
N ASN A 11 12.64 -1.07 6.27
CA ASN A 11 12.37 0.37 6.21
C ASN A 11 13.35 1.10 5.27
N GLN A 12 13.78 0.45 4.19
CA GLN A 12 14.65 1.06 3.19
C GLN A 12 13.84 1.74 2.10
N ASP A 13 14.46 2.71 1.43
CA ASP A 13 13.83 3.44 0.33
C ASP A 13 13.52 2.50 -0.86
N LEU A 14 12.36 2.71 -1.48
CA LEU A 14 11.81 1.89 -2.55
C LEU A 14 11.50 2.71 -3.81
N LYS A 15 11.97 3.95 -3.90
CA LYS A 15 11.72 4.87 -5.03
C LYS A 15 12.09 4.28 -6.41
N ASP A 16 13.10 3.41 -6.47
CA ASP A 16 13.63 2.85 -7.72
C ASP A 16 12.97 1.51 -8.09
N TRP A 17 12.02 1.02 -7.29
CA TRP A 17 11.34 -0.24 -7.56
C TRP A 17 10.24 -0.07 -8.60
N ASN A 18 10.43 -0.73 -9.76
CA ASN A 18 9.39 -0.84 -10.77
C ASN A 18 8.40 -1.97 -10.39
N VAL A 19 7.16 -1.57 -10.09
CA VAL A 19 6.07 -2.47 -9.73
C VAL A 19 4.98 -2.59 -10.81
N GLU A 20 5.21 -2.08 -12.03
CA GLU A 20 4.22 -2.03 -13.11
C GLU A 20 3.69 -3.41 -13.54
N LYS A 21 4.48 -4.47 -13.32
CA LYS A 21 4.11 -5.86 -13.64
C LYS A 21 3.64 -6.66 -12.42
N VAL A 22 3.60 -6.06 -11.24
CA VAL A 22 3.18 -6.73 -10.02
C VAL A 22 1.65 -6.78 -9.97
N THR A 23 1.09 -7.98 -10.07
CA THR A 23 -0.36 -8.18 -10.16
C THR A 23 -1.07 -8.43 -8.84
N ASN A 24 -0.31 -8.51 -7.74
CA ASN A 24 -0.84 -8.76 -6.40
C ASN A 24 0.12 -8.10 -5.42
N MET A 25 -0.37 -7.17 -4.60
CA MET A 25 0.32 -6.50 -3.49
C MET A 25 -0.43 -6.69 -2.16
N ARG A 26 -1.26 -7.72 -2.10
CA ARG A 26 -2.04 -8.06 -0.92
C ARG A 26 -1.11 -8.21 0.28
N ASP A 27 -1.48 -7.60 1.40
CA ASP A 27 -0.75 -7.70 2.67
C ASP A 27 0.75 -7.31 2.58
N MET A 28 1.19 -6.60 1.53
CA MET A 28 2.62 -6.46 1.22
C MET A 28 3.44 -5.82 2.33
N PHE A 29 2.87 -4.86 3.06
CA PHE A 29 3.45 -4.20 4.23
C PHE A 29 2.60 -4.41 5.50
N ALA A 30 1.70 -5.40 5.51
CA ALA A 30 0.85 -5.66 6.66
C ALA A 30 1.71 -5.94 7.91
N LEU A 31 1.35 -5.37 9.06
CA LEU A 31 2.05 -5.54 10.34
C LEU A 31 3.53 -5.12 10.31
N ASN A 32 3.99 -4.41 9.26
CA ASN A 32 5.30 -3.76 9.26
C ASN A 32 5.16 -2.42 9.99
N THR A 33 5.60 -2.39 11.24
CA THR A 33 5.42 -1.23 12.13
C THR A 33 6.43 -0.11 11.90
N ASP A 34 7.49 -0.36 11.13
CA ASP A 34 8.61 0.57 10.96
C ASP A 34 8.57 1.30 9.60
N PHE A 35 7.95 0.69 8.59
CA PHE A 35 7.94 1.20 7.23
C PHE A 35 7.13 2.48 7.09
N ASN A 36 7.75 3.51 6.50
CA ASN A 36 7.11 4.80 6.21
C ASN A 36 7.57 5.46 4.90
N LYS A 37 8.24 4.71 4.01
CA LYS A 37 8.82 5.26 2.77
C LYS A 37 7.76 5.43 1.70
N ASN A 38 7.83 6.54 0.98
CA ASN A 38 6.79 6.93 0.02
C ASN A 38 6.66 5.92 -1.13
N VAL A 39 5.52 5.23 -1.18
CA VAL A 39 5.13 4.29 -2.24
C VAL A 39 3.77 4.63 -2.84
N THR A 40 3.26 5.86 -2.67
CA THR A 40 1.91 6.25 -3.14
C THR A 40 1.76 6.12 -4.67
N GLY A 41 2.86 6.10 -5.41
CA GLY A 41 2.90 5.88 -6.87
C GLY A 41 2.75 4.41 -7.33
N TRP A 42 2.71 3.43 -6.43
CA TRP A 42 2.75 2.00 -6.80
C TRP A 42 1.46 1.42 -7.41
N ALA A 43 0.42 2.22 -7.58
CA ALA A 43 -0.89 1.78 -8.10
C ALA A 43 -1.38 2.61 -9.30
N THR A 44 -0.46 3.07 -10.16
CA THR A 44 -0.78 3.94 -11.31
C THR A 44 -1.31 3.21 -12.55
N ASN A 45 -1.20 1.88 -12.66
CA ASN A 45 -1.60 1.13 -13.86
C ASN A 45 -2.82 0.21 -13.66
N THR A 46 -3.81 0.67 -12.91
CA THR A 46 -4.91 -0.17 -12.42
C THR A 46 -6.16 -0.14 -13.29
N THR A 47 -6.05 -0.47 -14.56
CA THR A 47 -7.24 -0.90 -15.32
C THR A 47 -7.41 -2.40 -15.10
N GLY A 48 -8.28 -2.79 -14.16
CA GLY A 48 -8.69 -4.19 -13.98
C GLY A 48 -8.11 -4.96 -12.78
N PHE A 49 -7.50 -4.30 -11.80
CA PHE A 49 -7.22 -4.98 -10.53
C PHE A 49 -8.49 -5.13 -9.71
N THR A 50 -8.67 -6.30 -9.12
CA THR A 50 -9.71 -6.55 -8.14
C THR A 50 -9.31 -5.95 -6.80
N SER A 51 -10.31 -5.63 -5.98
CA SER A 51 -10.17 -5.23 -4.58
C SER A 51 -9.18 -6.13 -3.80
N ASP A 52 -9.22 -7.43 -4.08
CA ASP A 52 -8.39 -8.43 -3.41
C ASP A 52 -6.89 -8.29 -3.67
N ALA A 53 -6.48 -7.71 -4.79
CA ALA A 53 -5.08 -7.60 -5.19
C ALA A 53 -4.30 -6.59 -4.31
N TYR A 54 -4.99 -5.65 -3.66
CA TYR A 54 -4.41 -4.63 -2.78
C TYR A 54 -4.96 -4.69 -1.36
N ALA A 55 -5.84 -5.65 -1.07
CA ALA A 55 -6.44 -5.82 0.24
C ALA A 55 -5.35 -5.86 1.32
N ASP A 56 -5.57 -5.09 2.38
CA ASP A 56 -4.76 -5.11 3.60
C ASP A 56 -3.27 -4.79 3.39
N MET A 57 -2.90 -4.12 2.29
CA MET A 57 -1.51 -3.79 1.95
C MET A 57 -0.75 -3.13 3.11
N PHE A 58 -1.42 -2.25 3.87
CA PHE A 58 -0.89 -1.53 5.03
C PHE A 58 -1.67 -1.84 6.32
N TYR A 59 -2.31 -3.02 6.40
CA TYR A 59 -3.06 -3.42 7.60
C TYR A 59 -2.13 -3.43 8.82
N ASP A 60 -2.49 -2.66 9.83
CA ASP A 60 -1.71 -2.51 11.08
C ASP A 60 -0.22 -2.12 10.86
N SER A 61 0.07 -1.41 9.76
CA SER A 61 1.36 -0.77 9.53
C SER A 61 1.38 0.60 10.21
N THR A 62 1.77 0.64 11.48
CA THR A 62 1.58 1.80 12.36
C THR A 62 2.38 3.03 11.92
N ALA A 63 3.67 2.90 11.56
CA ALA A 63 4.46 4.03 11.07
C ALA A 63 3.92 4.61 9.75
N TRP A 64 3.46 3.75 8.83
CA TRP A 64 2.81 4.20 7.61
C TRP A 64 1.52 4.96 7.91
N GLN A 65 0.61 4.37 8.70
CA GLN A 65 -0.66 5.02 9.05
C GLN A 65 -0.45 6.32 9.87
N ALA A 66 0.66 6.43 10.59
CA ALA A 66 1.07 7.67 11.25
C ALA A 66 1.53 8.74 10.26
N ALA A 67 2.17 8.38 9.15
CA ALA A 67 2.77 9.30 8.18
C ALA A 67 1.82 9.72 7.04
N TYR A 68 0.78 8.95 6.73
CA TYR A 68 -0.09 9.18 5.58
C TYR A 68 -1.59 9.24 5.96
N ASN A 69 -2.36 10.03 5.21
CA ASN A 69 -3.82 10.10 5.30
C ASN A 69 -4.46 9.21 4.23
N TYR A 70 -5.45 8.41 4.64
CA TYR A 70 -6.29 7.65 3.70
C TYR A 70 -7.42 8.54 3.16
N THR A 71 -7.57 8.57 1.84
CA THR A 71 -8.65 9.29 1.15
C THR A 71 -9.58 8.31 0.46
N VAL A 72 -10.85 8.34 0.85
CA VAL A 72 -11.90 7.63 0.11
C VAL A 72 -12.24 8.45 -1.13
N SER A 73 -12.04 7.86 -2.31
CA SER A 73 -12.50 8.39 -3.59
C SER A 73 -13.26 7.27 -4.27
N GLY A 74 -14.45 7.56 -4.81
CA GLY A 74 -15.29 6.54 -5.45
C GLY A 74 -14.52 5.78 -6.54
N GLY A 75 -14.68 4.46 -6.58
CA GLY A 75 -13.83 3.57 -7.39
C GLY A 75 -12.79 2.86 -6.53
N ILE A 76 -11.55 2.71 -7.00
CA ILE A 76 -10.54 1.79 -6.42
C ILE A 76 -9.97 2.23 -5.04
N CYS A 77 -10.61 3.18 -4.37
CA CYS A 77 -10.34 3.58 -2.98
C CYS A 77 -11.59 3.40 -2.09
N ASP A 78 -12.65 2.74 -2.60
CA ASP A 78 -13.86 2.33 -1.87
C ASP A 78 -13.86 0.84 -1.49
N GLU A 79 -12.66 0.28 -1.29
CA GLU A 79 -12.43 -1.13 -1.04
C GLU A 79 -13.02 -1.62 0.30
N ALA A 80 -13.28 -2.93 0.39
CA ALA A 80 -13.71 -3.59 1.63
C ALA A 80 -12.71 -3.46 2.79
N SER A 81 -11.48 -3.03 2.52
CA SER A 81 -10.43 -2.76 3.52
C SER A 81 -9.85 -1.35 3.32
N PRO A 82 -9.84 -0.49 4.35
CA PRO A 82 -9.29 0.87 4.25
C PRO A 82 -7.75 0.91 4.22
N TYR A 83 -7.08 -0.24 4.14
CA TYR A 83 -5.63 -0.37 4.28
C TYR A 83 -4.89 -0.57 2.96
N GLY A 84 -5.50 -0.20 1.82
CA GLY A 84 -4.85 -0.22 0.50
C GLY A 84 -5.72 0.47 -0.55
N PRO A 85 -5.30 0.50 -1.82
CA PRO A 85 -3.91 0.52 -2.32
C PRO A 85 -3.13 1.79 -1.92
N ALA A 86 -1.82 1.79 -2.13
CA ALA A 86 -0.93 2.90 -1.77
C ALA A 86 -1.33 4.26 -2.37
N ARG A 87 -1.95 4.29 -3.55
CA ARG A 87 -2.44 5.53 -4.18
C ARG A 87 -3.58 6.22 -3.43
N CYS A 88 -4.28 5.50 -2.56
CA CYS A 88 -5.36 6.07 -1.75
C CYS A 88 -4.80 6.78 -0.51
N TRP A 89 -3.48 6.75 -0.35
CA TRP A 89 -2.76 7.40 0.73
C TRP A 89 -2.03 8.62 0.21
N THR A 90 -2.06 9.70 0.99
CA THR A 90 -1.31 10.94 0.72
C THR A 90 -0.48 11.30 1.94
N PRO A 91 0.75 11.85 1.78
CA PRO A 91 1.55 12.27 2.92
C PRO A 91 0.80 13.28 3.79
N LYS A 92 0.92 13.15 5.12
CA LYS A 92 0.49 14.21 6.04
C LYS A 92 1.42 15.42 5.88
N LEU A 93 0.85 16.61 5.96
CA LEU A 93 1.60 17.87 6.01
C LEU A 93 2.39 17.99 7.32
#